data_AF-A0AAU9XT92-F1
#
_entry.id   AF-A0AAU9XT92-F1
#
_cell.length_a   1.000
_cell.length_b   1.000
_cell.length_c   1.000
_cell.angle_alpha   90.00
_cell.angle_beta   90.00
_cell.angle_gamma   90.00
#
_symmetry.space_group_name_H-M   'P 1'
#
loop_
_entity.id
_entity.type
_entity.pdbx_description
1 polymer ?
#
loop_
_entity_poly.entity_id
_entity_poly.type
_entity_poly.pdbx_seq_one_letter_code
_entity_poly.pdbx_strand_id
1 'polypeptide(L)'
;MVFFLVSGQSSVTVTSSCASLLTIETRTAGLIYSNYNGTYLDHMNCNWNISSNAKLELAFIRFQTESGYDFVKVYDGPTSSSTLIGEYDGDSLPRNITSSSHELFITFTTDGSVIKPGFLAHYHISGQPFATVSSSCADKLTVRSSSSGIIFSNRDGAYAHNVNCSWSIFSSTNVELVFFRFDTEENHDYIYVYDGGSMMSSLIGKYHGNSLPAVITSSSNQLYVTFSSDTKVSSTGFAASYHAYNTIRLVGGNTTLTGRVEVYHGGQWGIICEDGWDINDAHVICRQLGFPSATQAFHSAKHGQGSGQIWIDSLDCSGYELRIDECNHDGWGNHDCGHNEDASVECSSTIP
;
A
#
# COMPACT_ATOMS: atom_id res chain seq x y z
N MET A 1 15.98 -3.61 12.56
CA MET A 1 16.31 -2.21 12.21
C MET A 1 15.41 -1.35 13.06
N VAL A 2 15.96 -0.59 14.02
CA VAL A 2 15.16 0.24 14.93
C VAL A 2 14.86 1.56 14.21
N PHE A 3 13.63 1.75 13.78
CA PHE A 3 13.17 3.05 13.29
C PHE A 3 12.99 3.97 14.50
N PHE A 4 13.65 5.13 14.50
CA PHE A 4 13.35 6.18 15.47
C PHE A 4 11.93 6.71 15.18
N LEU A 5 11.05 6.62 16.17
CA LEU A 5 9.70 7.19 16.15
C LEU A 5 9.82 8.72 16.16
N VAL A 6 9.53 9.36 15.04
CA VAL A 6 9.33 10.82 14.96
C VAL A 6 7.85 11.08 15.24
N SER A 7 7.54 11.83 16.29
CA SER A 7 6.17 12.16 16.68
C SER A 7 5.46 12.93 15.56
N GLY A 8 4.31 12.41 15.11
CA GLY A 8 3.39 13.12 14.20
C GLY A 8 3.22 12.55 12.79
N GLN A 9 4.02 11.57 12.36
CA GLN A 9 3.87 10.96 11.04
C GLN A 9 2.86 9.81 11.03
N SER A 10 2.05 9.73 9.96
CA SER A 10 1.35 8.49 9.57
C SER A 10 2.32 7.35 9.37
N SER A 11 2.37 6.50 10.39
CA SER A 11 3.30 5.40 10.49
C SER A 11 2.59 4.22 11.13
N VAL A 12 2.85 3.04 10.59
CA VAL A 12 2.45 1.78 11.15
C VAL A 12 3.70 1.12 11.69
N THR A 13 3.61 0.70 12.94
CA THR A 13 4.56 -0.20 13.56
C THR A 13 3.90 -1.55 13.65
N VAL A 14 4.63 -2.57 13.23
CA VAL A 14 4.18 -3.95 13.32
C VAL A 14 5.23 -4.77 14.03
N THR A 15 4.77 -5.58 14.97
CA THR A 15 5.59 -6.60 15.62
C THR A 15 4.91 -7.95 15.48
N SER A 16 5.69 -9.01 15.40
CA SER A 16 5.16 -10.38 15.44
C SER A 16 5.90 -11.20 16.50
N SER A 17 5.18 -12.07 17.21
CA SER A 17 5.81 -13.05 18.09
C SER A 17 6.51 -14.18 17.31
N CYS A 18 6.18 -14.36 16.04
CA CYS A 18 6.76 -15.36 15.17
C CYS A 18 7.70 -14.69 14.16
N ALA A 19 8.96 -15.13 14.13
CA ALA A 19 9.96 -14.56 13.24
C ALA A 19 9.57 -14.78 11.77
N SER A 20 9.85 -13.78 10.93
CA SER A 20 9.69 -13.86 9.47
C SER A 20 8.26 -14.11 8.97
N LEU A 21 7.24 -13.80 9.78
CA LEU A 21 5.82 -13.89 9.41
C LEU A 21 5.15 -12.52 9.19
N LEU A 22 5.97 -11.53 8.83
CA LEU A 22 5.53 -10.19 8.48
C LEU A 22 6.44 -9.59 7.41
N THR A 23 5.89 -8.69 6.61
CA THR A 23 6.65 -7.79 5.75
C THR A 23 6.14 -6.38 6.01
N ILE A 24 7.05 -5.45 6.31
CA ILE A 24 6.74 -4.01 6.28
C ILE A 24 7.05 -3.57 4.85
N GLU A 25 6.00 -3.28 4.08
CA GLU A 25 6.14 -2.86 2.69
C GLU A 25 6.42 -1.36 2.62
N THR A 26 5.71 -0.58 3.44
CA THR A 26 5.88 0.88 3.54
C THR A 26 5.76 1.36 4.99
N ARG A 27 5.89 2.68 5.23
CA ARG A 27 5.59 3.24 6.56
C ARG A 27 4.09 3.18 6.90
N THR A 28 3.19 3.01 5.95
CA THR A 28 1.74 3.10 6.17
C THR A 28 1.01 1.79 5.93
N ALA A 29 1.71 0.75 5.45
CA ALA A 29 1.13 -0.52 5.06
C ALA A 29 2.14 -1.68 5.12
N GLY A 30 1.61 -2.90 5.12
CA GLY A 30 2.40 -4.10 4.98
C GLY A 30 1.58 -5.37 5.03
N LEU A 31 2.29 -6.50 5.08
CA LEU A 31 1.71 -7.83 5.07
C LEU A 31 1.98 -8.57 6.38
N ILE A 32 0.99 -9.35 6.80
CA ILE A 32 1.12 -10.41 7.78
C ILE A 32 0.67 -11.72 7.15
N TYR A 33 1.32 -12.82 7.49
CA TYR A 33 1.02 -14.12 6.89
C TYR A 33 1.33 -15.25 7.85
N SER A 34 0.62 -16.37 7.73
CA SER A 34 0.91 -17.54 8.55
C SER A 34 2.07 -18.39 8.04
N ASN A 35 2.50 -18.18 6.79
CA ASN A 35 3.71 -18.76 6.19
C ASN A 35 4.13 -17.92 4.98
N TYR A 36 5.43 -17.93 4.68
CA TYR A 36 5.98 -17.25 3.51
C TYR A 36 5.73 -18.03 2.21
N ASN A 37 5.89 -19.35 2.25
CA ASN A 37 5.61 -20.25 1.13
C ASN A 37 5.12 -21.60 1.68
N GLY A 38 4.23 -22.25 0.93
CA GLY A 38 3.66 -23.55 1.31
C GLY A 38 2.52 -23.42 2.31
N THR A 39 2.67 -24.09 3.46
CA THR A 39 1.65 -24.23 4.50
C THR A 39 2.16 -23.69 5.84
N TYR A 40 1.25 -23.39 6.77
CA TYR A 40 1.64 -23.12 8.15
C TYR A 40 2.07 -24.42 8.87
N LEU A 41 2.50 -24.30 10.13
CA LEU A 41 2.94 -25.41 10.97
C LEU A 41 1.89 -25.73 12.05
N ASP A 42 1.93 -26.95 12.58
CA ASP A 42 1.16 -27.34 13.76
C ASP A 42 1.69 -26.60 15.02
N HIS A 43 0.82 -26.48 16.04
CA HIS A 43 1.10 -25.90 17.36
C HIS A 43 1.63 -24.45 17.33
N MET A 44 1.29 -23.69 16.29
CA MET A 44 1.64 -22.28 16.20
C MET A 44 0.83 -21.46 17.20
N ASN A 45 1.47 -20.45 17.78
CA ASN A 45 0.83 -19.42 18.58
C ASN A 45 1.48 -18.08 18.24
N CYS A 46 1.06 -17.53 17.10
CA CYS A 46 1.58 -16.29 16.58
C CYS A 46 0.64 -15.14 16.91
N ASN A 47 1.20 -13.99 17.23
CA ASN A 47 0.45 -12.75 17.30
C ASN A 47 1.15 -11.64 16.56
N TRP A 48 0.37 -10.67 16.10
CA TRP A 48 0.81 -9.44 15.50
C TRP A 48 0.17 -8.27 16.22
N ASN A 49 0.99 -7.31 16.63
CA ASN A 49 0.50 -6.03 17.13
C ASN A 49 0.80 -4.98 16.06
N ILE A 50 -0.26 -4.40 15.51
CA ILE A 50 -0.25 -3.35 14.50
C ILE A 50 -0.69 -2.06 15.19
N SER A 51 0.20 -1.10 15.32
CA SER A 51 -0.09 0.19 15.94
C SER A 51 0.25 1.30 14.97
N SER A 52 -0.63 2.29 14.89
CA SER A 52 -0.44 3.45 14.02
C SER A 52 -0.91 4.74 14.71
N ASN A 53 -0.98 5.84 13.98
CA ASN A 53 -1.48 7.13 14.45
C ASN A 53 -2.87 7.48 13.86
N ALA A 54 -3.48 6.57 13.10
CA ALA A 54 -4.75 6.76 12.41
C ALA A 54 -5.54 5.43 12.45
N LYS A 55 -6.75 5.40 11.90
CA LYS A 55 -7.49 4.13 11.82
C LYS A 55 -6.73 3.16 10.91
N LEU A 56 -6.82 1.87 11.19
CA LEU A 56 -6.23 0.80 10.41
C LEU A 56 -7.33 0.06 9.66
N GLU A 57 -7.03 -0.32 8.43
CA GLU A 57 -7.80 -1.26 7.65
C GLU A 57 -6.99 -2.53 7.43
N LEU A 58 -7.54 -3.66 7.88
CA LEU A 58 -7.00 -5.00 7.66
C LEU A 58 -7.90 -5.76 6.69
N ALA A 59 -7.29 -6.35 5.67
CA ALA A 59 -7.99 -7.17 4.72
C ALA A 59 -7.21 -8.49 4.48
N PHE A 60 -7.90 -9.63 4.52
CA PHE A 60 -7.34 -10.95 4.19
C PHE A 60 -7.30 -11.21 2.68
N ILE A 61 -6.10 -11.48 2.15
CA ILE A 61 -5.79 -11.74 0.74
C ILE A 61 -5.99 -13.22 0.41
N ARG A 62 -5.51 -14.07 1.31
CA ARG A 62 -5.66 -15.53 1.29
C ARG A 62 -6.17 -15.95 2.67
N PHE A 63 -7.06 -16.92 2.73
CA PHE A 63 -7.54 -17.49 3.98
C PHE A 63 -7.97 -18.94 3.78
N GLN A 64 -7.11 -19.86 4.20
CA GLN A 64 -7.34 -21.30 4.15
C GLN A 64 -6.75 -21.93 5.41
N THR A 65 -7.55 -22.08 6.46
CA THR A 65 -7.17 -22.73 7.72
C THR A 65 -8.00 -23.99 7.95
N GLU A 66 -7.57 -24.85 8.88
CA GLU A 66 -8.40 -25.96 9.31
C GLU A 66 -9.68 -25.44 9.98
N SER A 67 -10.84 -25.91 9.51
CA SER A 67 -12.12 -25.44 10.04
C SER A 67 -12.41 -26.05 11.40
N GLY A 68 -12.73 -25.21 12.38
CA GLY A 68 -13.05 -25.60 13.75
C GLY A 68 -11.86 -25.82 14.68
N TYR A 69 -10.61 -25.69 14.20
CA TYR A 69 -9.40 -26.00 14.97
C TYR A 69 -8.35 -24.89 14.88
N ASP A 70 -8.11 -24.35 13.68
CA ASP A 70 -7.11 -23.33 13.44
C ASP A 70 -7.74 -21.95 13.23
N PHE A 71 -7.49 -21.05 14.18
CA PHE A 71 -8.22 -19.79 14.29
C PHE A 71 -7.35 -18.57 14.10
N VAL A 72 -7.84 -17.63 13.30
CA VAL A 72 -7.37 -16.24 13.30
C VAL A 72 -8.37 -15.38 14.08
N LYS A 73 -7.89 -14.67 15.10
CA LYS A 73 -8.71 -13.72 15.87
C LYS A 73 -8.17 -12.31 15.70
N VAL A 74 -9.07 -11.34 15.55
CA VAL A 74 -8.72 -9.92 15.38
C VAL A 74 -9.39 -9.10 16.47
N TYR A 75 -8.60 -8.31 17.18
CA TYR A 75 -9.02 -7.49 18.31
C TYR A 75 -8.79 -6.00 18.01
N ASP A 76 -9.75 -5.15 18.40
CA ASP A 76 -9.70 -3.69 18.25
C ASP A 76 -8.97 -3.05 19.45
N GLY A 77 -7.64 -3.00 19.36
CA GLY A 77 -6.76 -2.52 20.41
C GLY A 77 -5.48 -3.33 20.52
N PRO A 78 -4.62 -3.05 21.52
CA PRO A 78 -3.24 -3.53 21.53
C PRO A 78 -3.05 -4.98 22.04
N THR A 79 -4.10 -5.64 22.55
CA THR A 79 -3.95 -6.95 23.22
C THR A 79 -5.15 -7.89 22.99
N SER A 80 -5.02 -9.16 23.37
CA SER A 80 -6.12 -10.14 23.39
C SER A 80 -7.23 -9.85 24.42
N SER A 81 -7.05 -8.84 25.28
CA SER A 81 -8.11 -8.38 26.20
C SER A 81 -8.96 -7.24 25.61
N SER A 82 -8.55 -6.70 24.46
CA SER A 82 -9.31 -5.70 23.72
C SER A 82 -10.58 -6.31 23.10
N THR A 83 -11.46 -5.47 22.55
CA THR A 83 -12.72 -5.93 21.94
C THR A 83 -12.45 -6.88 20.77
N LEU A 84 -12.99 -8.09 20.82
CA LEU A 84 -12.91 -9.05 19.71
C LEU A 84 -13.78 -8.56 18.55
N ILE A 85 -13.15 -8.26 17.41
CA ILE A 85 -13.85 -7.92 16.16
C ILE A 85 -14.41 -9.19 15.51
N GLY A 86 -13.60 -10.24 15.49
CA GLY A 86 -14.01 -11.51 14.92
C GLY A 86 -13.00 -12.64 15.14
N GLU A 87 -13.53 -13.84 15.02
CA GLU A 87 -12.82 -15.12 15.05
C GLU A 87 -13.16 -15.85 13.74
N TYR A 88 -12.12 -16.31 13.05
CA TYR A 88 -12.21 -16.80 11.67
C TYR A 88 -11.47 -18.11 11.53
N ASP A 89 -12.04 -19.05 10.78
CA ASP A 89 -11.46 -20.35 10.42
C ASP A 89 -11.98 -20.83 9.05
N GLY A 90 -11.41 -21.93 8.55
CA GLY A 90 -11.82 -22.55 7.30
C GLY A 90 -11.33 -21.79 6.05
N ASP A 91 -12.12 -21.87 4.99
CA ASP A 91 -11.74 -21.35 3.66
C ASP A 91 -12.58 -20.13 3.22
N SER A 92 -13.45 -19.61 4.10
CA SER A 92 -14.22 -18.40 3.82
C SER A 92 -13.40 -17.15 4.09
N LEU A 93 -13.22 -16.30 3.08
CA LEU A 93 -12.48 -15.05 3.22
C LEU A 93 -13.22 -14.07 4.16
N PRO A 94 -12.59 -13.60 5.25
CA PRO A 94 -13.22 -12.61 6.13
C PRO A 94 -13.50 -11.28 5.42
N ARG A 95 -14.54 -10.57 5.89
CA ARG A 95 -14.79 -9.18 5.48
C ARG A 95 -13.66 -8.27 5.96
N ASN A 96 -13.48 -7.14 5.28
CA ASN A 96 -12.52 -6.14 5.72
C ASN A 96 -12.87 -5.62 7.11
N ILE A 97 -11.81 -5.32 7.85
CA ILE A 97 -11.87 -4.86 9.21
C ILE A 97 -11.30 -3.45 9.25
N THR A 98 -12.05 -2.51 9.80
CA THR A 98 -11.56 -1.16 10.11
C THR A 98 -11.51 -1.02 11.63
N SER A 99 -10.37 -0.65 12.20
CA SER A 99 -10.26 -0.38 13.63
C SER A 99 -11.12 0.82 14.01
N SER A 100 -11.70 0.80 15.21
CA SER A 100 -12.30 2.01 15.79
C SER A 100 -11.23 2.98 16.30
N SER A 101 -10.06 2.43 16.66
CA SER A 101 -8.90 3.13 17.22
C SER A 101 -7.73 3.17 16.21
N HIS A 102 -6.50 3.20 16.70
CA HIS A 102 -5.26 3.19 15.92
C HIS A 102 -4.44 1.91 16.08
N GLU A 103 -4.99 0.89 16.74
CA GLU A 103 -4.30 -0.36 17.04
C GLU A 103 -5.16 -1.58 16.68
N LEU A 104 -4.52 -2.62 16.16
CA LEU A 104 -5.09 -3.94 15.95
C LEU A 104 -4.16 -5.00 16.53
N PHE A 105 -4.73 -5.95 17.26
CA PHE A 105 -4.03 -7.13 17.73
C PHE A 105 -4.61 -8.36 17.04
N ILE A 106 -3.76 -9.15 16.39
CA ILE A 106 -4.16 -10.34 15.64
C ILE A 106 -3.47 -11.54 16.26
N THR A 107 -4.19 -12.65 16.41
CA THR A 107 -3.63 -13.94 16.82
C THR A 107 -3.94 -15.01 15.80
N PHE A 108 -2.99 -15.91 15.57
CA PHE A 108 -3.17 -17.14 14.81
C PHE A 108 -2.68 -18.32 15.64
N THR A 109 -3.60 -19.24 15.95
CA THR A 109 -3.32 -20.44 16.76
C THR A 109 -3.68 -21.67 15.96
N THR A 110 -2.79 -22.66 15.94
CA THR A 110 -3.01 -23.94 15.28
C THR A 110 -2.96 -25.10 16.26
N ASP A 111 -3.67 -26.18 15.92
CA ASP A 111 -3.72 -27.40 16.71
C ASP A 111 -2.55 -28.35 16.36
N GLY A 112 -2.65 -29.64 16.74
CA GLY A 112 -1.59 -30.61 16.50
C GLY A 112 -1.60 -31.31 15.14
N SER A 113 -2.47 -30.91 14.20
CA SER A 113 -2.62 -31.57 12.91
C SER A 113 -3.21 -30.65 11.81
N VAL A 114 -3.26 -31.18 10.58
CA VAL A 114 -3.94 -30.56 9.41
C VAL A 114 -3.46 -29.15 9.09
N ILE A 115 -2.28 -29.07 8.48
CA ILE A 115 -1.77 -27.82 7.92
C ILE A 115 -2.38 -27.49 6.55
N LYS A 116 -2.64 -26.20 6.31
CA LYS A 116 -3.14 -25.66 5.04
C LYS A 116 -2.29 -24.48 4.55
N PRO A 117 -2.53 -23.96 3.33
CA PRO A 117 -1.83 -22.77 2.83
C PRO A 117 -1.97 -21.53 3.71
N GLY A 118 -2.93 -21.48 4.63
CA GLY A 118 -3.00 -20.47 5.67
C GLY A 118 -3.56 -19.14 5.20
N PHE A 119 -3.16 -18.06 5.86
CA PHE A 119 -3.61 -16.73 5.51
C PHE A 119 -2.47 -15.81 5.07
N LEU A 120 -2.86 -14.79 4.32
CA LEU A 120 -2.06 -13.61 3.99
C LEU A 120 -3.01 -12.44 4.17
N ALA A 121 -2.62 -11.40 4.89
CA ALA A 121 -3.44 -10.21 5.09
C ALA A 121 -2.59 -8.95 4.91
N HIS A 122 -3.21 -7.94 4.33
CA HIS A 122 -2.64 -6.62 4.12
C HIS A 122 -3.29 -5.65 5.08
N TYR A 123 -2.46 -4.88 5.78
CA TYR A 123 -2.90 -3.80 6.66
C TYR A 123 -2.42 -2.46 6.10
N HIS A 124 -3.22 -1.43 6.28
CA HIS A 124 -2.85 -0.06 5.92
C HIS A 124 -3.59 0.97 6.79
N ILE A 125 -3.12 2.21 6.79
CA ILE A 125 -3.85 3.33 7.39
C ILE A 125 -5.11 3.63 6.56
N SER A 126 -6.24 3.81 7.24
CA SER A 126 -7.56 4.12 6.68
C SER A 126 -7.66 5.59 6.31
N GLY A 127 -8.25 5.85 5.14
CA GLY A 127 -8.48 7.18 4.60
C GLY A 127 -7.34 7.64 3.69
N GLN A 128 -7.56 7.48 2.37
CA GLN A 128 -6.73 7.95 1.27
C GLN A 128 -5.25 7.46 1.29
N PRO A 129 -4.65 7.14 0.13
CA PRO A 129 -5.14 7.35 -1.23
C PRO A 129 -6.27 6.37 -1.62
N PHE A 130 -6.95 6.64 -2.74
CA PHE A 130 -7.95 5.71 -3.30
C PHE A 130 -7.41 5.07 -4.58
N ALA A 131 -7.95 3.91 -4.93
CA ALA A 131 -7.68 3.16 -6.15
C ALA A 131 -8.98 2.59 -6.73
N THR A 132 -9.14 2.72 -8.05
CA THR A 132 -10.21 2.10 -8.82
C THR A 132 -9.61 1.21 -9.89
N VAL A 133 -10.29 0.10 -10.19
CA VAL A 133 -9.82 -0.86 -11.19
C VAL A 133 -10.96 -1.24 -12.11
N SER A 134 -10.67 -1.20 -13.40
CA SER A 134 -11.52 -1.82 -14.43
C SER A 134 -10.84 -3.07 -14.95
N SER A 135 -11.61 -4.14 -15.14
CA SER A 135 -11.14 -5.43 -15.66
C SER A 135 -11.88 -5.74 -16.95
N SER A 136 -11.16 -6.20 -17.98
CA SER A 136 -11.79 -6.72 -19.21
C SER A 136 -12.39 -8.11 -19.02
N CYS A 137 -11.92 -8.86 -18.02
CA CYS A 137 -12.43 -10.18 -17.68
C CYS A 137 -13.35 -10.12 -16.46
N ALA A 138 -14.53 -10.73 -16.57
CA ALA A 138 -15.44 -10.90 -15.46
C ALA A 138 -14.83 -11.81 -14.37
N ASP A 139 -15.13 -11.51 -13.11
CA ASP A 139 -14.73 -12.32 -11.94
C ASP A 139 -13.22 -12.54 -11.73
N LYS A 140 -12.36 -11.74 -12.39
CA LYS A 140 -10.90 -11.75 -12.25
C LYS A 140 -10.34 -10.57 -11.44
N LEU A 141 -11.20 -9.92 -10.70
CA LEU A 141 -10.91 -8.76 -9.85
C LEU A 141 -11.67 -8.94 -8.54
N THR A 142 -11.05 -8.55 -7.44
CA THR A 142 -11.73 -8.35 -6.16
C THR A 142 -11.28 -7.00 -5.62
N VAL A 143 -12.17 -6.02 -5.66
CA VAL A 143 -11.97 -4.73 -4.99
C VAL A 143 -12.12 -4.98 -3.50
N ARG A 144 -11.17 -4.48 -2.70
CA ARG A 144 -11.09 -4.79 -1.27
C ARG A 144 -11.40 -3.55 -0.49
N SER A 145 -10.56 -2.53 -0.53
CA SER A 145 -10.82 -1.24 0.12
C SER A 145 -11.04 -0.15 -0.93
N SER A 146 -11.18 1.09 -0.46
CA SER A 146 -11.11 2.26 -1.33
C SER A 146 -9.74 2.43 -2.00
N SER A 147 -8.67 1.79 -1.50
CA SER A 147 -7.27 1.97 -1.90
C SER A 147 -6.60 0.71 -2.46
N SER A 148 -7.26 -0.45 -2.36
CA SER A 148 -6.64 -1.74 -2.64
C SER A 148 -7.59 -2.80 -3.21
N GLY A 149 -7.00 -3.80 -3.85
CA GLY A 149 -7.71 -4.98 -4.32
C GLY A 149 -6.77 -6.04 -4.88
N ILE A 150 -7.33 -7.09 -5.45
CA ILE A 150 -6.57 -8.22 -6.01
C ILE A 150 -7.01 -8.46 -7.45
N ILE A 151 -6.02 -8.60 -8.33
CA ILE A 151 -6.18 -9.10 -9.70
C ILE A 151 -5.59 -10.51 -9.80
N PHE A 152 -6.21 -11.38 -10.58
CA PHE A 152 -5.77 -12.78 -10.66
C PHE A 152 -6.20 -13.45 -11.96
N SER A 153 -5.44 -14.46 -12.41
CA SER A 153 -5.78 -15.25 -13.60
C SER A 153 -6.95 -16.21 -13.36
N ASN A 154 -7.09 -16.74 -12.15
CA ASN A 154 -8.10 -17.72 -11.74
C ASN A 154 -8.26 -17.71 -10.21
N ARG A 155 -9.38 -18.17 -9.66
CA ARG A 155 -9.53 -18.27 -8.20
C ARG A 155 -8.74 -19.47 -7.70
N ASP A 156 -9.09 -20.63 -8.24
CA ASP A 156 -8.51 -21.93 -7.89
C ASP A 156 -8.10 -22.70 -9.15
N GLY A 157 -7.36 -23.80 -8.97
CA GLY A 157 -6.94 -24.69 -10.05
C GLY A 157 -5.99 -24.04 -11.05
N ALA A 158 -6.03 -24.51 -12.29
CA ALA A 158 -5.25 -23.93 -13.38
C ALA A 158 -6.00 -22.84 -14.14
N TYR A 159 -5.30 -21.85 -14.69
CA TYR A 159 -5.94 -20.87 -15.57
C TYR A 159 -6.37 -21.50 -16.91
N ALA A 160 -7.34 -20.86 -17.57
CA ALA A 160 -7.82 -21.30 -18.87
C ALA A 160 -6.86 -20.91 -20.00
N HIS A 161 -6.84 -21.69 -21.07
CA HIS A 161 -6.14 -21.38 -22.32
C HIS A 161 -6.83 -20.23 -23.08
N ASN A 162 -6.11 -19.55 -23.97
CA ASN A 162 -6.56 -18.44 -24.81
C ASN A 162 -7.18 -17.28 -24.02
N VAL A 163 -6.79 -17.12 -22.76
CA VAL A 163 -7.20 -15.98 -21.95
C VAL A 163 -6.45 -14.74 -22.42
N ASN A 164 -7.17 -13.63 -22.54
CA ASN A 164 -6.61 -12.31 -22.73
C ASN A 164 -7.35 -11.34 -21.79
N CYS A 165 -6.78 -11.15 -20.61
CA CYS A 165 -7.32 -10.27 -19.58
C CYS A 165 -6.47 -9.03 -19.45
N SER A 166 -7.11 -7.93 -19.08
CA SER A 166 -6.44 -6.68 -18.76
C SER A 166 -7.11 -5.98 -17.59
N TRP A 167 -6.30 -5.32 -16.78
CA TRP A 167 -6.73 -4.51 -15.65
C TRP A 167 -6.14 -3.11 -15.78
N SER A 168 -7.00 -2.09 -15.80
CA SER A 168 -6.59 -0.70 -15.73
C SER A 168 -6.83 -0.20 -14.31
N ILE A 169 -5.73 0.05 -13.61
CA ILE A 169 -5.70 0.52 -12.22
C ILE A 169 -5.43 2.02 -12.25
N PHE A 170 -6.29 2.79 -11.59
CA PHE A 170 -6.16 4.22 -11.40
C PHE A 170 -6.17 4.52 -9.90
N SER A 171 -5.39 5.49 -9.46
CA SER A 171 -5.39 5.97 -8.07
C SER A 171 -5.27 7.48 -7.97
N SER A 172 -5.48 8.02 -6.78
CA SER A 172 -5.17 9.43 -6.49
C SER A 172 -3.66 9.71 -6.41
N THR A 173 -2.85 8.68 -6.14
CA THR A 173 -1.38 8.77 -6.01
C THR A 173 -0.72 7.59 -6.72
N ASN A 174 0.48 7.15 -6.31
CA ASN A 174 1.18 6.02 -6.91
C ASN A 174 0.55 4.67 -6.52
N VAL A 175 0.76 3.65 -7.36
CA VAL A 175 0.30 2.28 -7.17
C VAL A 175 1.49 1.35 -7.02
N GLU A 176 1.44 0.47 -6.02
CA GLU A 176 2.29 -0.71 -5.95
C GLU A 176 1.51 -1.97 -6.32
N LEU A 177 2.19 -2.90 -6.99
CA LEU A 177 1.66 -4.20 -7.39
C LEU A 177 2.57 -5.31 -6.85
N VAL A 178 1.99 -6.18 -6.03
CA VAL A 178 2.71 -7.24 -5.33
C VAL A 178 2.10 -8.59 -5.70
N PHE A 179 2.88 -9.43 -6.39
CA PHE A 179 2.49 -10.81 -6.68
C PHE A 179 2.68 -11.68 -5.43
N PHE A 180 1.69 -12.51 -5.13
CA PHE A 180 1.76 -13.48 -4.01
C PHE A 180 1.40 -14.91 -4.46
N ARG A 181 0.98 -15.06 -5.72
CA ARG A 181 0.95 -16.33 -6.45
C ARG A 181 1.47 -16.04 -7.85
N PHE A 182 2.40 -16.86 -8.33
CA PHE A 182 2.98 -16.67 -9.65
C PHE A 182 3.53 -17.99 -10.21
N ASP A 183 2.79 -18.60 -11.11
CA ASP A 183 3.15 -19.86 -11.75
C ASP A 183 2.41 -19.97 -13.08
N THR A 184 3.12 -19.67 -14.16
CA THR A 184 2.63 -19.58 -15.54
C THR A 184 3.53 -20.39 -16.47
N GLU A 185 3.04 -20.77 -17.64
CA GLU A 185 3.86 -21.48 -18.62
C GLU A 185 5.06 -20.64 -19.04
N GLU A 186 6.25 -21.19 -18.82
CA GLU A 186 7.50 -20.50 -19.11
C GLU A 186 7.64 -20.23 -20.62
N ASN A 187 7.90 -18.96 -20.98
CA ASN A 187 8.09 -18.49 -22.35
C ASN A 187 6.85 -18.52 -23.27
N HIS A 188 5.65 -18.82 -22.76
CA HIS A 188 4.44 -18.92 -23.58
C HIS A 188 3.30 -18.05 -23.04
N ASP A 189 3.08 -18.10 -21.71
CA ASP A 189 2.04 -17.32 -21.05
C ASP A 189 2.65 -16.15 -20.30
N TYR A 190 2.14 -14.94 -20.55
CA TYR A 190 2.82 -13.72 -20.14
C TYR A 190 1.91 -12.77 -19.37
N ILE A 191 2.47 -12.20 -18.32
CA ILE A 191 1.96 -10.99 -17.68
C ILE A 191 2.79 -9.81 -18.17
N TYR A 192 2.13 -8.75 -18.64
CA TYR A 192 2.79 -7.47 -18.93
C TYR A 192 2.29 -6.41 -17.96
N VAL A 193 3.21 -5.58 -17.47
CA VAL A 193 2.87 -4.44 -16.60
C VAL A 193 3.40 -3.17 -17.24
N TYR A 194 2.52 -2.19 -17.44
CA TYR A 194 2.80 -0.90 -18.06
C TYR A 194 2.58 0.23 -17.04
N ASP A 195 3.47 1.23 -17.07
CA ASP A 195 3.41 2.43 -16.23
C ASP A 195 2.52 3.48 -16.88
N GLY A 196 1.22 3.40 -16.60
CA GLY A 196 0.17 4.22 -17.20
C GLY A 196 -1.11 3.43 -17.45
N GLY A 197 -2.13 4.08 -18.02
CA GLY A 197 -3.48 3.52 -18.15
C GLY A 197 -3.73 2.59 -19.35
N SER A 198 -2.71 2.26 -20.15
CA SER A 198 -2.91 1.43 -21.35
C SER A 198 -1.64 0.69 -21.83
N MET A 199 -1.81 -0.21 -22.80
CA MET A 199 -0.70 -0.89 -23.51
C MET A 199 0.23 0.05 -24.29
N MET A 200 -0.17 1.31 -24.51
CA MET A 200 0.65 2.31 -25.18
C MET A 200 1.64 2.99 -24.23
N SER A 201 1.50 2.76 -22.92
CA SER A 201 2.35 3.35 -21.90
C SER A 201 3.69 2.60 -21.81
N SER A 202 4.65 3.14 -21.06
CA SER A 202 5.97 2.53 -20.89
C SER A 202 5.86 1.13 -20.27
N LEU A 203 6.48 0.12 -20.89
CA LEU A 203 6.51 -1.23 -20.34
C LEU A 203 7.48 -1.30 -19.16
N ILE A 204 6.97 -1.65 -17.98
CA ILE A 204 7.80 -1.91 -16.78
C ILE A 204 8.46 -3.28 -16.90
N GLY A 205 7.67 -4.30 -17.26
CA GLY A 205 8.19 -5.66 -17.32
C GLY A 205 7.26 -6.67 -17.98
N LYS A 206 7.89 -7.76 -18.44
CA LYS A 206 7.27 -8.93 -19.05
C LYS A 206 7.65 -10.14 -18.19
N TYR A 207 6.66 -10.83 -17.64
CA TYR A 207 6.85 -11.88 -16.63
C TYR A 207 6.19 -13.19 -17.07
N HIS A 208 6.82 -14.31 -16.72
CA HIS A 208 6.36 -15.69 -16.98
C HIS A 208 7.10 -16.68 -16.07
N GLY A 209 6.71 -17.96 -16.12
CA GLY A 209 7.33 -19.01 -15.29
C GLY A 209 6.82 -18.99 -13.85
N ASN A 210 7.66 -19.43 -12.91
CA ASN A 210 7.31 -19.62 -11.49
C ASN A 210 8.14 -18.76 -10.52
N SER A 211 8.98 -17.87 -11.03
CA SER A 211 9.73 -16.92 -10.21
C SER A 211 8.85 -15.71 -9.90
N LEU A 212 8.60 -15.48 -8.61
CA LEU A 212 7.81 -14.34 -8.15
C LEU A 212 8.51 -13.01 -8.54
N PRO A 213 7.82 -12.09 -9.25
CA PRO A 213 8.37 -10.77 -9.56
C PRO A 213 8.68 -9.96 -8.30
N ALA A 214 9.68 -9.06 -8.40
CA ALA A 214 9.88 -8.02 -7.39
C ALA A 214 8.67 -7.08 -7.34
N VAL A 215 8.52 -6.33 -6.23
CA VAL A 215 7.47 -5.31 -6.09
C VAL A 215 7.58 -4.32 -7.24
N ILE A 216 6.44 -4.06 -7.89
CA ILE A 216 6.36 -3.10 -8.99
C ILE A 216 5.69 -1.84 -8.46
N THR A 217 6.28 -0.68 -8.74
CA THR A 217 5.72 0.63 -8.38
C THR A 217 5.53 1.46 -9.63
N SER A 218 4.39 2.15 -9.76
CA SER A 218 4.17 3.12 -10.82
C SER A 218 4.96 4.40 -10.58
N SER A 219 5.42 5.05 -11.65
CA SER A 219 5.90 6.43 -11.58
C SER A 219 4.75 7.43 -11.61
N SER A 220 3.57 7.00 -12.09
CA SER A 220 2.35 7.80 -12.24
C SER A 220 1.24 7.35 -11.28
N ASN A 221 0.01 7.83 -11.51
CA ASN A 221 -1.16 7.40 -10.78
C ASN A 221 -1.94 6.24 -11.43
N GLN A 222 -1.34 5.56 -12.40
CA GLN A 222 -1.98 4.49 -13.14
C GLN A 222 -1.01 3.32 -13.39
N LEU A 223 -1.57 2.11 -13.38
CA LEU A 223 -0.92 0.90 -13.88
C LEU A 223 -1.88 0.17 -14.81
N TYR A 224 -1.34 -0.39 -15.88
CA TYR A 224 -2.07 -1.27 -16.78
C TYR A 224 -1.41 -2.64 -16.79
N VAL A 225 -2.17 -3.66 -16.42
CA VAL A 225 -1.69 -5.04 -16.33
C VAL A 225 -2.43 -5.88 -17.36
N THR A 226 -1.72 -6.75 -18.06
CA THR A 226 -2.33 -7.72 -18.98
C THR A 226 -1.85 -9.13 -18.69
N PHE A 227 -2.70 -10.10 -18.96
CA PHE A 227 -2.37 -11.51 -18.92
C PHE A 227 -2.88 -12.19 -20.18
N SER A 228 -1.95 -12.81 -20.93
CA SER A 228 -2.26 -13.59 -22.12
C SER A 228 -1.78 -15.03 -21.93
N SER A 229 -2.63 -15.99 -22.26
CA SER A 229 -2.25 -17.40 -22.38
C SER A 229 -2.47 -17.95 -23.77
N ASP A 230 -1.71 -18.98 -24.14
CA ASP A 230 -1.81 -19.65 -25.43
C ASP A 230 -2.86 -20.80 -25.43
N THR A 231 -2.82 -21.67 -26.44
CA THR A 231 -3.79 -22.79 -26.60
C THR A 231 -3.48 -24.06 -25.79
N LYS A 232 -2.33 -24.17 -25.13
CA LYS A 232 -1.80 -25.40 -24.52
C LYS A 232 -1.15 -25.07 -23.19
N VAL A 233 -1.10 -26.06 -22.30
CA VAL A 233 -0.45 -25.97 -20.98
C VAL A 233 -1.03 -24.85 -20.10
N SER A 234 -1.30 -25.18 -18.85
CA SER A 234 -1.68 -24.17 -17.88
C SER A 234 -1.19 -24.61 -16.52
N SER A 235 -0.94 -23.64 -15.67
CA SER A 235 -0.50 -23.88 -14.31
C SER A 235 -1.38 -23.13 -13.32
N THR A 236 -0.96 -23.05 -12.06
CA THR A 236 -1.78 -22.50 -10.97
C THR A 236 -2.08 -21.00 -11.11
N GLY A 237 -1.36 -20.32 -12.01
CA GLY A 237 -1.60 -18.95 -12.43
C GLY A 237 -0.99 -17.91 -11.51
N PHE A 238 -1.53 -16.70 -11.55
CA PHE A 238 -1.07 -15.61 -10.70
C PHE A 238 -2.19 -14.98 -9.89
N ALA A 239 -1.79 -14.33 -8.81
CA ALA A 239 -2.60 -13.38 -8.06
C ALA A 239 -1.70 -12.26 -7.54
N ALA A 240 -2.13 -11.03 -7.71
CA ALA A 240 -1.40 -9.83 -7.33
C ALA A 240 -2.31 -8.85 -6.59
N SER A 241 -1.80 -8.27 -5.52
CA SER A 241 -2.45 -7.18 -4.80
C SER A 241 -2.00 -5.86 -5.39
N TYR A 242 -2.95 -4.97 -5.70
CA TYR A 242 -2.64 -3.57 -5.99
C TYR A 242 -2.99 -2.71 -4.77
N HIS A 243 -2.18 -1.70 -4.50
CA HIS A 243 -2.40 -0.76 -3.41
C HIS A 243 -1.92 0.63 -3.81
N ALA A 244 -2.74 1.65 -3.56
CA ALA A 244 -2.32 3.02 -3.71
C ALA A 244 -1.54 3.48 -2.46
N TYR A 245 -0.45 4.23 -2.65
CA TYR A 245 0.35 4.77 -1.55
C TYR A 245 0.79 6.21 -1.83
N ASN A 246 1.11 6.95 -0.76
CA ASN A 246 1.54 8.35 -0.87
C ASN A 246 3.07 8.44 -0.98
N THR A 247 3.53 9.30 -1.89
CA THR A 247 4.95 9.70 -2.01
C THR A 247 5.26 10.97 -1.19
N ILE A 248 4.29 11.47 -0.44
CA ILE A 248 4.42 12.66 0.42
C ILE A 248 3.97 12.36 1.85
N ARG A 249 4.47 13.14 2.81
CA ARG A 249 4.07 13.08 4.22
C ARG A 249 4.21 14.41 4.92
N LEU A 250 3.53 14.55 6.06
CA LEU A 250 3.71 15.66 7.01
C LEU A 250 4.51 15.19 8.23
N VAL A 251 5.45 16.01 8.68
CA VAL A 251 6.33 15.73 9.82
C VAL A 251 6.47 16.95 10.73
N GLY A 252 6.53 16.76 12.05
CA GLY A 252 6.80 17.85 13.00
C GLY A 252 5.61 18.74 13.35
N GLY A 253 4.42 18.44 12.82
CA GLY A 253 3.18 19.10 13.24
C GLY A 253 2.63 18.57 14.56
N ASN A 254 1.77 19.37 15.20
CA ASN A 254 1.08 19.01 16.43
C ASN A 254 -0.18 18.17 16.17
N THR A 255 -0.66 18.12 14.92
CA THR A 255 -1.85 17.39 14.48
C THR A 255 -1.53 16.60 13.21
N THR A 256 -2.39 15.65 12.82
CA THR A 256 -2.27 14.93 11.54
C THR A 256 -2.52 15.81 10.31
N LEU A 257 -2.99 17.04 10.53
CA LEU A 257 -3.31 18.01 9.48
C LEU A 257 -2.17 19.02 9.27
N THR A 258 -1.16 19.05 10.15
CA THR A 258 -0.10 20.06 10.10
C THR A 258 1.26 19.41 9.99
N GLY A 259 2.22 20.09 9.38
CA GLY A 259 3.61 19.67 9.43
C GLY A 259 4.45 20.18 8.26
N ARG A 260 5.76 19.95 8.37
CA ARG A 260 6.73 20.06 7.29
C ARG A 260 6.44 19.00 6.23
N VAL A 261 6.49 19.40 4.97
CA VAL A 261 6.24 18.49 3.85
C VAL A 261 7.54 17.77 3.50
N GLU A 262 7.46 16.44 3.41
CA GLU A 262 8.57 15.62 2.92
C GLU A 262 8.08 14.76 1.75
N VAL A 263 8.92 14.64 0.72
CA VAL A 263 8.65 13.88 -0.51
C VAL A 263 9.63 12.71 -0.64
N TYR A 264 9.15 11.57 -1.13
CA TYR A 264 9.94 10.38 -1.38
C TYR A 264 10.32 10.32 -2.85
N HIS A 265 11.63 10.40 -3.12
CA HIS A 265 12.19 10.33 -4.46
C HIS A 265 13.54 9.60 -4.42
N GLY A 266 13.88 8.84 -5.47
CA GLY A 266 15.18 8.17 -5.56
C GLY A 266 15.50 7.21 -4.40
N GLY A 267 14.49 6.60 -3.78
CA GLY A 267 14.68 5.67 -2.66
C GLY A 267 14.86 6.32 -1.28
N GLN A 268 14.74 7.65 -1.16
CA GLN A 268 14.92 8.37 0.09
C GLN A 268 13.92 9.52 0.26
N TRP A 269 13.63 9.85 1.52
CA TRP A 269 12.82 11.02 1.86
C TRP A 269 13.67 12.27 1.85
N GLY A 270 13.12 13.37 1.36
CA GLY A 270 13.74 14.68 1.36
C GLY A 270 12.69 15.79 1.50
N ILE A 271 13.17 17.02 1.55
CA ILE A 271 12.36 18.20 1.90
C ILE A 271 11.96 19.01 0.67
N ILE A 272 10.93 19.85 0.80
CA ILE A 272 10.53 20.86 -0.18
C ILE A 272 10.97 22.23 0.34
N CYS A 273 11.61 23.04 -0.49
CA CYS A 273 11.96 24.42 -0.16
C CYS A 273 10.73 25.35 -0.17
N GLU A 274 10.79 26.44 0.60
CA GLU A 274 9.76 27.48 0.66
C GLU A 274 9.76 28.43 -0.53
N ASP A 275 10.77 28.37 -1.40
CA ASP A 275 10.82 29.20 -2.60
C ASP A 275 9.70 28.78 -3.56
N GLY A 276 8.88 29.75 -3.94
CA GLY A 276 7.63 29.52 -4.69
C GLY A 276 6.46 29.01 -3.85
N TRP A 277 6.71 28.51 -2.64
CA TRP A 277 5.71 27.83 -1.80
C TRP A 277 4.51 28.70 -1.45
N ASP A 278 3.33 28.34 -1.94
CA ASP A 278 2.10 29.07 -1.68
C ASP A 278 0.92 28.17 -1.27
N ILE A 279 -0.27 28.77 -1.18
CA ILE A 279 -1.48 28.03 -0.78
C ILE A 279 -1.94 27.03 -1.85
N ASN A 280 -1.64 27.25 -3.12
CA ASN A 280 -1.95 26.33 -4.21
C ASN A 280 -1.11 25.07 -4.11
N ASP A 281 0.19 25.20 -3.80
CA ASP A 281 1.05 24.05 -3.52
C ASP A 281 0.55 23.25 -2.31
N ALA A 282 0.17 23.97 -1.24
CA ALA A 282 -0.41 23.36 -0.06
C ALA A 282 -1.73 22.63 -0.39
N HIS A 283 -2.56 23.18 -1.28
CA HIS A 283 -3.79 22.52 -1.74
C HIS A 283 -3.49 21.19 -2.44
N VAL A 284 -2.45 21.13 -3.29
CA VAL A 284 -2.01 19.89 -3.94
C VAL A 284 -1.55 18.88 -2.90
N ILE A 285 -0.68 19.26 -1.97
CA ILE A 285 -0.20 18.39 -0.89
C ILE A 285 -1.35 17.85 -0.04
N CYS A 286 -2.25 18.72 0.42
CA CYS A 286 -3.37 18.30 1.25
C CYS A 286 -4.31 17.35 0.50
N ARG A 287 -4.61 17.63 -0.77
CA ARG A 287 -5.43 16.73 -1.60
C ARG A 287 -4.74 15.40 -1.87
N GLN A 288 -3.45 15.40 -2.17
CA GLN A 288 -2.66 14.20 -2.39
C GLN A 288 -2.57 13.35 -1.11
N LEU A 289 -2.55 13.96 0.08
CA LEU A 289 -2.68 13.28 1.38
C LEU A 289 -4.11 12.84 1.72
N GLY A 290 -5.11 13.23 0.91
CA GLY A 290 -6.50 12.84 1.09
C GLY A 290 -7.39 13.81 1.85
N PHE A 291 -6.88 15.00 2.17
CA PHE A 291 -7.65 16.08 2.79
C PHE A 291 -8.37 16.92 1.71
N PRO A 292 -9.52 17.54 2.01
CA PRO A 292 -10.25 18.34 1.02
C PRO A 292 -9.46 19.54 0.48
N SER A 293 -8.68 20.21 1.33
CA SER A 293 -7.96 21.44 0.98
C SER A 293 -6.86 21.75 2.01
N ALA A 294 -5.97 22.70 1.69
CA ALA A 294 -5.18 23.41 2.68
C ALA A 294 -5.98 24.55 3.32
N THR A 295 -5.58 24.93 4.53
CA THR A 295 -5.97 26.19 5.19
C THR A 295 -4.79 27.15 5.28
N GLN A 296 -3.56 26.64 5.37
CA GLN A 296 -2.34 27.44 5.46
C GLN A 296 -1.16 26.78 4.73
N ALA A 297 -0.34 27.63 4.13
CA ALA A 297 1.02 27.33 3.69
C ALA A 297 1.97 28.09 4.62
N PHE A 298 2.93 27.40 5.22
CA PHE A 298 3.91 28.00 6.11
C PHE A 298 5.31 27.89 5.52
N HIS A 299 6.11 28.89 5.88
CA HIS A 299 7.50 29.03 5.52
C HIS A 299 8.37 28.94 6.79
N SER A 300 9.66 29.08 6.56
CA SER A 300 10.77 29.24 7.49
C SER A 300 10.83 28.12 8.52
N ALA A 301 10.69 26.88 8.03
CA ALA A 301 10.74 25.66 8.84
C ALA A 301 9.78 25.70 10.05
N LYS A 302 8.55 26.20 9.86
CA LYS A 302 7.54 26.39 10.92
C LYS A 302 7.35 25.17 11.83
N HIS A 303 7.40 23.97 11.26
CA HIS A 303 7.24 22.70 11.96
C HIS A 303 8.58 21.98 12.20
N GLY A 304 9.64 22.78 12.35
CA GLY A 304 11.00 22.33 12.54
C GLY A 304 11.72 22.08 11.21
N GLN A 305 13.05 22.14 11.29
CA GLN A 305 13.93 21.82 10.18
C GLN A 305 13.96 20.31 9.93
N GLY A 306 13.97 19.93 8.67
CA GLY A 306 14.31 18.62 8.16
C GLY A 306 15.83 18.41 8.17
N SER A 307 16.23 17.34 7.49
CA SER A 307 17.63 16.95 7.41
C SER A 307 17.89 16.20 6.11
N GLY A 308 19.08 16.40 5.53
CA GLY A 308 19.53 15.64 4.37
C GLY A 308 19.15 16.30 3.06
N GLN A 309 18.59 15.52 2.13
CA GLN A 309 18.28 15.97 0.78
C GLN A 309 17.09 16.94 0.78
N ILE A 310 17.20 18.03 0.04
CA ILE A 310 16.06 18.84 -0.42
C ILE A 310 15.78 18.42 -1.86
N TRP A 311 14.55 17.99 -2.13
CA TRP A 311 14.19 17.37 -3.40
C TRP A 311 13.56 18.33 -4.40
N ILE A 312 12.83 19.32 -3.91
CA ILE A 312 12.01 20.21 -4.73
C ILE A 312 12.28 21.64 -4.29
N ASP A 313 12.43 22.51 -5.27
CA ASP A 313 12.65 23.95 -5.14
C ASP A 313 11.90 24.71 -6.24
N SER A 314 11.58 25.99 -5.99
CA SER A 314 10.77 26.85 -6.85
C SER A 314 9.47 26.19 -7.30
N LEU A 315 8.72 25.63 -6.34
CA LEU A 315 7.48 24.93 -6.65
C LEU A 315 6.40 25.92 -7.12
N ASP A 316 5.73 25.60 -8.21
CA ASP A 316 4.72 26.45 -8.85
C ASP A 316 3.53 25.59 -9.30
N CYS A 317 2.70 25.17 -8.34
CA CYS A 317 1.45 24.48 -8.63
C CYS A 317 0.32 25.48 -8.96
N SER A 318 -0.57 25.10 -9.87
CA SER A 318 -1.85 25.81 -10.08
C SER A 318 -2.89 25.54 -8.99
N GLY A 319 -2.69 24.50 -8.19
CA GLY A 319 -3.60 24.06 -7.13
C GLY A 319 -4.53 22.91 -7.54
N TYR A 320 -4.48 22.48 -8.81
CA TYR A 320 -5.36 21.46 -9.40
C TYR A 320 -4.64 20.15 -9.77
N GLU A 321 -3.32 20.13 -9.67
CA GLU A 321 -2.47 18.96 -9.90
C GLU A 321 -2.83 17.83 -8.93
N LEU A 322 -2.83 16.58 -9.39
CA LEU A 322 -3.15 15.47 -8.48
C LEU A 322 -1.98 15.15 -7.55
N ARG A 323 -0.76 15.46 -8.00
CA ARG A 323 0.47 15.13 -7.30
C ARG A 323 1.47 16.28 -7.37
N ILE A 324 2.29 16.39 -6.34
CA ILE A 324 3.29 17.45 -6.23
C ILE A 324 4.37 17.37 -7.34
N ASP A 325 4.67 16.18 -7.84
CA ASP A 325 5.65 15.94 -8.90
C ASP A 325 5.12 16.27 -10.30
N GLU A 326 3.86 16.70 -10.42
CA GLU A 326 3.26 17.23 -11.66
C GLU A 326 3.32 18.74 -11.74
N CYS A 327 3.62 19.43 -10.63
CA CYS A 327 3.79 20.87 -10.61
C CYS A 327 5.10 21.27 -11.28
N ASN A 328 5.20 22.52 -11.72
CA ASN A 328 6.46 23.04 -12.22
C ASN A 328 7.44 23.24 -11.05
N HIS A 329 8.70 22.86 -11.24
CA HIS A 329 9.78 23.01 -10.27
C HIS A 329 11.14 22.92 -10.96
N ASP A 330 12.22 23.30 -10.27
CA ASP A 330 13.57 23.41 -10.86
C ASP A 330 14.29 22.08 -11.14
N GLY A 331 13.55 20.97 -11.07
CA GLY A 331 14.05 19.60 -11.19
C GLY A 331 14.49 18.98 -9.85
N TRP A 332 14.54 17.65 -9.82
CA TRP A 332 14.81 16.89 -8.59
C TRP A 332 16.21 17.15 -8.04
N GLY A 333 16.27 17.63 -6.79
CA GLY A 333 17.52 17.86 -6.05
C GLY A 333 18.32 19.07 -6.53
N ASN A 334 17.75 19.89 -7.41
CA ASN A 334 18.33 21.17 -7.83
C ASN A 334 17.73 22.28 -6.98
N HIS A 335 18.50 22.80 -6.04
CA HIS A 335 18.06 23.83 -5.09
C HIS A 335 19.25 24.64 -4.57
N ASP A 336 19.00 25.84 -4.06
CA ASP A 336 19.98 26.62 -3.29
C ASP A 336 19.58 26.87 -1.82
N CYS A 337 18.44 26.32 -1.40
CA CYS A 337 17.90 26.43 -0.06
C CYS A 337 18.68 25.68 1.03
N GLY A 338 18.57 26.19 2.26
CA GLY A 338 18.92 25.50 3.50
C GLY A 338 17.70 24.98 4.25
N HIS A 339 17.89 24.15 5.28
CA HIS A 339 16.74 23.58 6.03
C HIS A 339 15.96 24.60 6.88
N ASN A 340 16.47 25.82 7.04
CA ASN A 340 15.69 26.92 7.61
C ASN A 340 14.58 27.39 6.67
N GLU A 341 14.59 26.96 5.41
CA GLU A 341 13.62 27.28 4.34
C GLU A 341 12.65 26.11 4.07
N ASP A 342 12.50 25.17 5.00
CA ASP A 342 11.66 24.01 4.76
C ASP A 342 10.15 24.35 4.78
N ALA A 343 9.45 23.97 3.71
CA ALA A 343 8.03 24.20 3.52
C ALA A 343 7.14 23.34 4.43
N SER A 344 5.97 23.88 4.78
CA SER A 344 5.01 23.30 5.71
C SER A 344 3.57 23.62 5.33
N VAL A 345 2.61 22.78 5.73
CA VAL A 345 1.17 23.01 5.51
C VAL A 345 0.34 22.90 6.78
N GLU A 346 -0.87 23.44 6.73
CA GLU A 346 -2.05 22.96 7.46
C GLU A 346 -3.16 22.58 6.48
N CYS A 347 -3.74 21.40 6.68
CA CYS A 347 -4.84 20.85 5.91
C CYS A 347 -6.19 21.01 6.65
N SER A 348 -7.27 21.10 5.88
CA SER A 348 -8.63 21.11 6.39
C SER A 348 -9.13 19.69 6.65
N SER A 349 -9.91 19.49 7.72
CA SER A 349 -10.71 18.27 7.92
C SER A 349 -12.15 18.40 7.41
N THR A 350 -12.54 19.58 6.92
CA THR A 350 -13.90 19.88 6.47
C THR A 350 -13.92 20.24 5.00
N ILE A 351 -14.92 19.74 4.28
CA ILE A 351 -15.22 20.18 2.91
C ILE A 351 -15.87 21.57 3.03
N PRO A 352 -15.34 22.62 2.36
CA PRO A 352 -15.89 23.97 2.40
C PRO A 352 -17.35 24.07 1.95
#